data_AF-A0A6L3MJK5-F1
#
_entry.id   AF-A0A6L3MJK5-F1
#
_cell.length_a   1.000
_cell.length_b   1.000
_cell.length_c   1.000
_cell.angle_alpha   90.00
_cell.angle_beta   90.00
_cell.angle_gamma   90.00
#
_symmetry.space_group_name_H-M   'P 1'
#
loop_
_entity.id
_entity.type
_entity.pdbx_description
1 polymer ?
#
loop_
_entity_poly.entity_id
_entity_poly.type
_entity_poly.pdbx_seq_one_letter_code
_entity_poly.pdbx_strand_id
1 'polypeptide(L)'
;EEILDEAERQIFQIAEARPKTGGPVGVNELLTKAIDRIDTLFNTDAAITGISTGYTDLDEKTSGLQPSDLIIVAGRPSMGKTTFAMNLVENAVLRSDKTVLVYSLEMPGESLIMRMLSSLGRIDQTKVRSGQLEDDDWPRLTSAVNLLNDRKLF
;
A
#
# COMPACT_ATOMS: atom_id res chain seq x y z
N GLU A 1 -2.76 -10.65 49.75
CA GLU A 1 -3.16 -11.82 48.95
C GLU A 1 -4.52 -11.61 48.33
N GLU A 2 -5.59 -11.35 49.10
CA GLU A 2 -6.94 -11.06 48.56
C GLU A 2 -7.00 -9.99 47.45
N ILE A 3 -6.27 -8.87 47.61
CA ILE A 3 -6.22 -7.80 46.61
C ILE A 3 -5.46 -8.24 45.35
N LEU A 4 -4.50 -9.15 45.50
CA LEU A 4 -3.71 -9.68 44.37
C LEU A 4 -4.56 -10.69 43.57
N ASP A 5 -5.28 -11.57 44.26
CA ASP A 5 -6.21 -12.54 43.66
C ASP A 5 -7.37 -11.82 42.92
N GLU A 6 -7.92 -10.76 43.52
CA GLU A 6 -8.95 -9.96 42.88
C GLU A 6 -8.42 -9.21 41.64
N ALA A 7 -7.18 -8.70 41.70
CA ALA A 7 -6.53 -8.08 40.55
C ALA A 7 -6.27 -9.09 39.42
N GLU A 8 -5.79 -10.30 39.72
CA GLU A 8 -5.60 -11.36 38.72
C GLU A 8 -6.93 -11.79 38.09
N ARG A 9 -7.99 -11.91 38.89
CA ARG A 9 -9.32 -12.24 38.40
C ARG A 9 -9.87 -11.17 37.45
N GLN A 10 -9.70 -9.90 37.79
CA GLN A 10 -10.12 -8.79 36.92
C GLN A 10 -9.31 -8.75 35.61
N ILE A 11 -7.99 -9.02 35.67
CA ILE A 11 -7.15 -9.13 34.47
C ILE A 11 -7.62 -10.29 33.58
N PHE A 12 -7.95 -11.45 34.17
CA PHE A 12 -8.47 -12.60 33.43
C PHE A 12 -9.81 -12.30 32.77
N GLN A 13 -10.73 -11.63 33.47
CA GLN A 13 -12.01 -11.23 32.91
C GLN A 13 -11.86 -10.25 31.75
N ILE A 14 -10.89 -9.34 31.80
CA ILE A 14 -10.57 -8.42 30.70
C ILE A 14 -9.95 -9.19 29.51
N ALA A 15 -9.10 -10.18 29.78
CA ALA A 15 -8.50 -11.02 28.75
C ALA A 15 -9.55 -11.89 28.02
N GLU A 16 -10.53 -12.42 28.76
CA GLU A 16 -11.66 -13.20 28.23
C GLU A 16 -12.79 -12.34 27.62
N ALA A 17 -12.93 -11.08 28.06
CA ALA A 17 -13.89 -10.13 27.50
C ALA A 17 -13.49 -9.62 26.10
N ARG A 18 -12.33 -10.03 25.57
CA ARG A 18 -12.07 -9.88 24.14
C ARG A 18 -13.20 -10.59 23.39
N PRO A 19 -13.90 -9.90 22.46
CA PRO A 19 -14.96 -10.55 21.71
C PRO A 19 -14.42 -11.84 21.11
N LYS A 20 -15.21 -12.93 21.21
CA LYS A 20 -14.96 -14.21 20.51
C LYS A 20 -15.12 -14.05 18.98
N THR A 21 -14.61 -12.96 18.43
CA THR A 21 -14.44 -12.75 17.00
C THR A 21 -13.25 -13.59 16.56
N GLY A 22 -13.50 -14.58 15.70
CA GLY A 22 -12.45 -15.46 15.15
C GLY A 22 -12.59 -16.95 15.47
N GLY A 23 -13.81 -17.46 15.66
CA GLY A 23 -14.07 -18.90 15.73
C GLY A 23 -14.24 -19.56 14.36
N PRO A 24 -14.27 -20.90 14.29
CA PRO A 24 -14.61 -21.63 13.07
C PRO A 24 -15.97 -21.18 12.51
N VAL A 25 -16.02 -20.92 11.21
CA VAL A 25 -17.23 -20.49 10.50
C VAL A 25 -17.76 -21.66 9.67
N GLY A 26 -19.08 -21.82 9.60
CA GLY A 26 -19.69 -22.86 8.77
C GLY A 26 -19.48 -22.57 7.28
N VAL A 27 -19.23 -23.61 6.49
CA VAL A 27 -18.95 -23.47 5.04
C VAL A 27 -20.09 -22.78 4.28
N ASN A 28 -21.34 -23.00 4.67
CA ASN A 28 -22.50 -22.40 4.00
C ASN A 28 -22.51 -20.86 4.11
N GLU A 29 -22.03 -20.31 5.23
CA GLU A 29 -21.91 -18.86 5.40
C GLU A 29 -20.83 -18.29 4.46
N LEU A 30 -19.71 -18.99 4.33
CA LEU A 30 -18.62 -18.61 3.43
C LEU A 30 -19.04 -18.70 1.96
N LEU A 31 -19.80 -19.74 1.59
CA LEU A 31 -20.33 -19.92 0.24
C LEU A 31 -21.29 -18.79 -0.14
N THR A 32 -22.16 -18.38 0.79
CA THR A 32 -23.08 -17.24 0.55
C THR A 32 -22.28 -15.96 0.26
N LYS A 33 -21.30 -15.63 1.13
CA LYS A 33 -20.42 -14.46 0.92
C LYS A 33 -19.63 -14.54 -0.39
N ALA A 34 -19.18 -15.72 -0.79
CA ALA A 34 -18.44 -15.92 -2.03
C ALA A 34 -19.32 -15.69 -3.26
N ILE A 35 -20.57 -16.18 -3.26
CA ILE A 35 -21.52 -15.96 -4.34
C ILE A 35 -21.87 -14.47 -4.46
N ASP A 36 -22.15 -13.79 -3.34
CA ASP A 36 -22.44 -12.35 -3.33
C ASP A 36 -21.27 -11.54 -3.91
N ARG A 37 -20.03 -11.95 -3.59
CA ARG A 37 -18.82 -11.32 -4.14
C ARG A 37 -18.69 -11.56 -5.63
N ILE A 38 -18.93 -12.78 -6.11
CA ILE A 38 -18.89 -13.11 -7.55
C ILE A 38 -19.94 -12.31 -8.32
N ASP A 39 -21.16 -12.24 -7.81
CA ASP A 39 -22.25 -11.47 -8.44
C ASP A 39 -21.91 -9.98 -8.52
N THR A 40 -21.37 -9.41 -7.43
CA THR A 40 -20.86 -8.03 -7.43
C THR A 40 -19.80 -7.82 -8.51
N LEU A 41 -18.83 -8.74 -8.62
CA LEU A 41 -17.75 -8.63 -9.60
C LEU A 41 -18.26 -8.80 -11.04
N PHE A 42 -19.21 -9.70 -11.27
CA PHE A 42 -19.81 -9.91 -12.59
C PHE A 42 -20.58 -8.68 -13.08
N ASN A 43 -21.27 -7.98 -12.16
CA ASN A 43 -22.05 -6.79 -12.47
C ASN A 43 -21.21 -5.50 -12.49
N THR A 44 -19.91 -5.56 -12.18
CA THR A 44 -19.02 -4.41 -12.23
C THR A 44 -18.24 -4.40 -13.55
N ASP A 45 -18.42 -3.35 -14.36
CA ASP A 45 -17.69 -3.16 -15.65
C ASP A 45 -16.20 -2.81 -15.48
N ALA A 46 -15.65 -2.94 -14.28
CA ALA A 46 -14.25 -2.57 -14.01
C ALA A 46 -13.31 -3.68 -14.51
N ALA A 47 -12.41 -3.31 -15.43
CA ALA A 47 -11.39 -4.21 -15.96
C ALA A 47 -10.42 -4.75 -14.90
N ILE A 48 -10.28 -4.08 -13.75
CA ILE A 48 -9.40 -4.44 -12.65
C ILE A 48 -10.22 -4.39 -11.35
N THR A 49 -10.21 -5.49 -10.59
CA THR A 49 -11.01 -5.64 -9.36
C THR A 49 -10.28 -5.16 -8.11
N GLY A 50 -8.94 -5.15 -8.14
CA GLY A 50 -8.06 -4.64 -7.10
C GLY A 50 -7.47 -3.26 -7.41
N ILE A 51 -6.45 -2.85 -6.66
CA ILE A 51 -5.69 -1.63 -6.94
C ILE A 51 -4.71 -1.91 -8.08
N SER A 52 -4.75 -1.12 -9.16
CA SER A 52 -3.80 -1.27 -10.27
C SER A 52 -2.36 -1.11 -9.80
N THR A 53 -1.47 -1.98 -10.30
CA THR A 53 -0.02 -1.91 -10.10
C THR A 53 0.64 -0.84 -10.98
N GLY A 54 -0.05 -0.40 -12.04
CA GLY A 54 0.50 0.51 -13.05
C GLY A 54 1.21 -0.22 -14.20
N TYR A 55 1.38 -1.53 -14.08
CA TYR A 55 1.92 -2.40 -15.12
C TYR A 55 0.78 -3.26 -15.69
N THR A 56 0.38 -2.98 -16.93
CA THR A 56 -0.80 -3.64 -17.55
C THR A 56 -0.66 -5.16 -17.58
N ASP A 57 0.52 -5.66 -17.90
CA ASP A 57 0.83 -7.09 -17.96
C ASP A 57 0.75 -7.78 -16.58
N LEU A 58 1.14 -7.07 -15.51
CA LEU A 58 1.00 -7.55 -14.15
C LEU A 58 -0.45 -7.48 -13.67
N ASP A 59 -1.17 -6.41 -14.01
CA ASP A 59 -2.58 -6.22 -13.67
C ASP A 59 -3.46 -7.27 -14.36
N GLU A 60 -3.18 -7.64 -15.60
CA GLU A 60 -3.90 -8.72 -16.30
C GLU A 60 -3.73 -10.08 -15.61
N LYS A 61 -2.54 -10.33 -15.03
CA LYS A 61 -2.24 -11.59 -14.34
C LYS A 61 -2.76 -11.65 -12.92
N THR A 62 -2.81 -10.51 -12.24
CA THR A 62 -3.16 -10.42 -10.81
C THR A 62 -4.56 -9.88 -10.56
N SER A 63 -5.21 -9.30 -11.59
CA SER A 63 -6.40 -8.45 -11.46
C SER A 63 -6.17 -7.26 -10.50
N GLY A 64 -4.93 -6.78 -10.40
CA GLY A 64 -4.49 -5.77 -9.45
C GLY A 64 -4.22 -6.32 -8.05
N LEU A 65 -3.80 -5.43 -7.14
CA LEU A 65 -3.54 -5.75 -5.73
C LEU A 65 -4.87 -5.93 -4.98
N GLN A 66 -5.15 -7.16 -4.53
CA GLN A 66 -6.41 -7.52 -3.89
C GLN A 66 -6.42 -7.22 -2.38
N PRO A 67 -7.58 -6.91 -1.80
CA PRO A 67 -7.70 -6.79 -0.35
C PRO A 67 -7.44 -8.15 0.33
N SER A 68 -6.80 -8.10 1.50
CA SER A 68 -6.43 -9.26 2.33
C SER A 68 -5.23 -10.09 1.83
N ASP A 69 -4.63 -9.74 0.70
CA ASP A 69 -3.43 -10.43 0.21
C ASP A 69 -2.15 -9.88 0.84
N LEU A 70 -1.20 -10.79 1.11
CA LEU A 70 0.18 -10.45 1.43
C LEU A 70 1.06 -10.66 0.20
N ILE A 71 1.57 -9.57 -0.36
CA ILE A 71 2.40 -9.57 -1.56
C ILE A 71 3.86 -9.35 -1.17
N ILE A 72 4.72 -10.28 -1.54
CA ILE A 72 6.16 -10.25 -1.20
C ILE A 72 6.98 -9.98 -2.45
N VAL A 73 7.67 -8.83 -2.48
CA VAL A 73 8.63 -8.48 -3.52
C VAL A 73 10.03 -8.88 -3.07
N ALA A 74 10.56 -9.97 -3.63
CA ALA A 74 11.87 -10.50 -3.31
C ALA A 74 12.88 -10.32 -4.46
N GLY A 75 14.16 -10.22 -4.12
CA GLY A 75 15.24 -9.99 -5.09
C GLY A 75 16.57 -9.66 -4.42
N ARG A 76 17.67 -9.85 -5.12
CA ARG A 76 19.03 -9.55 -4.60
C ARG A 76 19.24 -8.04 -4.38
N PRO A 77 20.22 -7.61 -3.57
CA PRO A 77 20.63 -6.21 -3.52
C PRO A 77 20.84 -5.64 -4.93
N SER A 78 20.50 -4.36 -5.11
CA SER A 78 20.59 -3.66 -6.41
C SER A 78 19.67 -4.14 -7.54
N MET A 79 18.78 -5.12 -7.31
CA MET A 79 17.77 -5.54 -8.30
C MET A 79 16.53 -4.62 -8.39
N GLY A 80 16.57 -3.45 -7.73
CA GLY A 80 15.51 -2.46 -7.85
C GLY A 80 14.24 -2.71 -7.02
N LYS A 81 14.25 -3.60 -6.02
CA LYS A 81 13.08 -3.90 -5.16
C LYS A 81 12.38 -2.66 -4.60
N THR A 82 13.16 -1.75 -4.00
CA THR A 82 12.63 -0.51 -3.41
C THR A 82 12.03 0.38 -4.48
N THR A 83 12.68 0.50 -5.64
CA THR A 83 12.15 1.28 -6.77
C THR A 83 10.85 0.69 -7.28
N PHE A 84 10.79 -0.63 -7.47
CA PHE A 84 9.57 -1.31 -7.89
C PHE A 84 8.44 -1.11 -6.88
N ALA A 85 8.70 -1.31 -5.58
CA ALA A 85 7.70 -1.09 -4.54
C ALA A 85 7.20 0.37 -4.51
N MET A 86 8.10 1.34 -4.65
CA MET A 86 7.71 2.75 -4.70
C MET A 86 6.94 3.11 -5.97
N ASN A 87 7.18 2.45 -7.10
CA ASN A 87 6.35 2.64 -8.30
C ASN A 87 4.92 2.13 -8.11
N LEU A 88 4.75 1.01 -7.39
CA LEU A 88 3.40 0.53 -7.00
C LEU A 88 2.70 1.57 -6.11
N VAL A 89 3.42 2.13 -5.14
CA VAL A 89 2.92 3.20 -4.27
C VAL A 89 2.54 4.44 -5.08
N GLU A 90 3.41 4.90 -5.97
CA GLU A 90 3.19 6.05 -6.84
C GLU A 90 1.91 5.86 -7.67
N ASN A 91 1.74 4.68 -8.29
CA ASN A 91 0.54 4.37 -9.07
C ASN A 91 -0.72 4.33 -8.21
N ALA A 92 -0.67 3.66 -7.06
CA ALA A 92 -1.79 3.56 -6.14
C ALA A 92 -2.25 4.94 -5.64
N VAL A 93 -1.31 5.82 -5.28
CA VAL A 93 -1.58 7.16 -4.78
C VAL A 93 -2.12 8.10 -5.86
N LEU A 94 -1.62 7.99 -7.09
CA LEU A 94 -2.02 8.90 -8.18
C LEU A 94 -3.30 8.49 -8.89
N ARG A 95 -3.58 7.18 -8.97
CA ARG A 95 -4.71 6.64 -9.74
C ARG A 95 -5.87 6.15 -8.89
N SER A 96 -5.76 6.22 -7.56
CA SER A 96 -6.84 5.87 -6.65
C SER A 96 -6.97 6.88 -5.50
N ASP A 97 -8.14 6.93 -4.89
CA ASP A 97 -8.38 7.77 -3.70
C ASP A 97 -8.04 7.06 -2.38
N LYS A 98 -7.30 5.94 -2.46
CA LYS A 98 -6.91 5.14 -1.30
C LYS A 98 -5.74 5.79 -0.57
N THR A 99 -5.76 5.67 0.76
CA THR A 99 -4.63 6.04 1.61
C THR A 99 -3.56 4.97 1.53
N VAL A 100 -2.30 5.38 1.34
CA VAL A 100 -1.14 4.48 1.30
C VAL A 100 -0.18 4.85 2.43
N LEU A 101 0.38 3.82 3.07
CA LEU A 101 1.31 3.94 4.19
C LEU A 101 2.58 3.16 3.86
N VAL A 102 3.74 3.81 3.96
CA VAL A 102 5.04 3.24 3.65
C VAL A 102 5.91 3.19 4.89
N TYR A 103 6.24 1.97 5.32
CA TYR A 103 7.26 1.74 6.34
C TYR A 103 8.61 1.47 5.67
N SER A 104 9.56 2.37 5.86
CA SER A 104 10.93 2.20 5.37
C SER A 104 11.89 2.01 6.54
N LEU A 105 12.59 0.87 6.53
CA LEU A 105 13.56 0.50 7.57
C LEU A 105 15.02 0.67 7.11
N GLU A 106 15.26 0.84 5.82
CA GLU A 106 16.59 0.98 5.23
C GLU A 106 16.89 2.42 4.81
N MET A 107 15.90 3.10 4.24
CA MET A 107 16.07 4.44 3.69
C MET A 107 15.21 5.46 4.43
N PRO A 108 15.73 6.66 4.73
CA PRO A 108 14.90 7.75 5.24
C PRO A 108 13.77 8.12 4.27
N GLY A 109 12.65 8.58 4.81
CA GLY A 109 11.47 8.95 4.01
C GLY A 109 11.78 10.02 2.97
N GLU A 110 12.61 11.01 3.32
CA GLU A 110 13.05 12.08 2.42
C GLU A 110 13.78 11.52 1.18
N SER A 111 14.56 10.45 1.35
CA SER A 111 15.27 9.80 0.24
C SER A 111 14.32 9.07 -0.71
N LEU A 112 13.20 8.53 -0.18
CA LEU A 112 12.15 7.93 -1.00
C LEU A 112 11.35 9.00 -1.74
N ILE A 113 11.01 10.11 -1.09
CA ILE A 113 10.32 11.25 -1.72
C ILE A 113 11.17 11.83 -2.85
N MET A 114 12.47 12.05 -2.66
CA MET A 114 13.35 12.53 -3.74
C MET A 114 13.35 11.61 -4.97
N ARG A 115 13.34 10.28 -4.74
CA ARG A 115 13.25 9.29 -5.83
C ARG A 115 11.91 9.39 -6.57
N MET A 116 10.82 9.57 -5.85
CA MET A 116 9.49 9.71 -6.43
C MET A 116 9.34 11.01 -7.23
N LEU A 117 9.89 12.12 -6.73
CA LEU A 117 9.93 13.39 -7.48
C LEU A 117 10.76 13.26 -8.76
N SER A 118 11.91 12.57 -8.69
CA SER A 118 12.73 12.26 -9.87
C SER A 118 11.97 11.39 -10.87
N SER A 119 11.25 10.35 -10.41
CA SER A 119 10.40 9.49 -11.23
C SER A 119 9.31 10.29 -11.95
N LEU A 120 8.50 11.04 -11.19
CA LEU A 120 7.36 11.80 -11.70
C LEU A 120 7.76 12.95 -12.61
N GLY A 121 8.80 13.70 -12.21
CA GLY A 121 9.36 14.79 -13.03
C GLY A 121 10.14 14.27 -14.24
N ARG A 122 10.47 12.97 -14.26
CA ARG A 122 11.40 12.35 -15.22
C ARG A 122 12.76 13.04 -15.27
N ILE A 123 13.25 13.47 -14.11
CA ILE A 123 14.52 14.19 -13.94
C ILE A 123 15.58 13.20 -13.46
N ASP A 124 16.83 13.34 -13.92
CA ASP A 124 17.93 12.51 -13.44
C ASP A 124 18.06 12.59 -11.91
N GLN A 125 18.03 11.43 -11.25
CA GLN A 125 18.07 11.34 -9.79
C GLN A 125 19.36 11.94 -9.20
N THR A 126 20.48 11.84 -9.92
CA THR A 126 21.75 12.42 -9.49
C THR A 126 21.68 13.94 -9.48
N LYS A 127 21.05 14.56 -10.48
CA LYS A 127 20.81 16.01 -10.51
C LYS A 127 19.92 16.47 -9.37
N VAL A 128 18.81 15.76 -9.13
CA VAL A 128 17.90 16.04 -8.00
C VAL A 128 18.63 15.95 -6.67
N ARG A 129 19.48 14.93 -6.49
CA ARG A 129 20.24 14.71 -5.26
C ARG A 129 21.39 15.71 -5.08
N SER A 130 22.06 16.12 -6.16
CA SER A 130 23.18 17.06 -6.09
C SER A 130 22.74 18.53 -6.11
N GLY A 131 21.47 18.80 -6.43
CA GLY A 131 20.95 20.15 -6.62
C GLY A 131 21.38 20.82 -7.93
N GLN A 132 22.05 20.08 -8.83
CA GLN A 132 22.51 20.58 -10.13
C GLN A 132 21.40 20.46 -11.18
N LEU A 133 20.30 21.16 -10.95
CA LEU A 133 19.15 21.22 -11.86
C LEU A 133 19.37 22.28 -12.94
N GLU A 134 18.92 21.97 -14.15
CA GLU A 134 18.89 22.92 -15.27
C GLU A 134 17.58 23.73 -15.24
N ASP A 135 17.53 24.83 -15.98
CA ASP A 135 16.36 25.73 -15.99
C ASP A 135 15.06 25.02 -16.43
N ASP A 136 15.17 23.97 -17.26
CA ASP A 136 14.05 23.15 -17.73
C ASP A 136 13.62 22.04 -16.74
N ASP A 137 14.49 21.67 -15.79
CA ASP A 137 14.19 20.70 -14.75
C ASP A 137 13.24 21.29 -13.69
N TRP A 138 13.34 22.60 -13.40
CA TRP A 138 12.54 23.27 -12.38
C TRP A 138 11.02 23.17 -12.60
N PRO A 139 10.47 23.51 -13.80
CA PRO A 139 9.03 23.35 -14.06
C PRO A 139 8.54 21.91 -13.88
N ARG A 140 9.37 20.92 -14.23
CA ARG A 140 9.04 19.50 -14.13
C ARG A 140 9.02 19.04 -12.67
N LEU A 141 9.97 19.52 -11.87
CA LEU A 141 10.02 19.26 -10.44
C LEU A 141 8.82 19.88 -9.73
N THR A 142 8.49 21.14 -10.03
CA THR A 142 7.30 21.81 -9.47
C THR A 142 6.02 21.06 -9.83
N SER A 143 5.91 20.57 -11.07
CA SER A 143 4.77 19.75 -11.49
C SER A 143 4.68 18.45 -10.70
N ALA A 144 5.80 17.76 -10.48
CA ALA A 144 5.85 16.53 -9.69
C ALA A 144 5.44 16.77 -8.22
N VAL A 145 5.90 17.88 -7.61
CA VAL A 145 5.48 18.27 -6.26
C VAL A 145 3.97 18.48 -6.21
N ASN A 146 3.40 19.20 -7.18
CA ASN A 146 1.96 19.45 -7.22
C ASN A 146 1.12 18.18 -7.40
N LEU A 147 1.63 17.16 -8.11
CA LEU A 147 0.94 15.88 -8.26
C LEU A 147 0.84 15.09 -6.95
N LEU A 148 1.87 15.23 -6.11
CA LEU A 148 1.95 14.60 -4.79
C LEU A 148 1.30 15.45 -3.69
N ASN A 149 1.19 16.75 -3.91
CA ASN A 149 0.49 17.64 -2.97
C ASN A 149 -0.96 17.18 -2.80
N ASP A 150 -1.46 17.22 -1.57
CA ASP A 150 -2.80 16.75 -1.17
C ASP A 150 -3.07 15.24 -1.33
N ARG A 151 -2.04 14.44 -1.65
CA ARG A 151 -2.17 12.97 -1.70
C ARG A 151 -2.09 12.35 -0.30
N LYS A 152 -2.85 11.28 -0.08
CA LYS A 152 -2.91 10.52 1.18
C LYS A 152 -1.78 9.48 1.26
N LEU A 153 -0.54 9.95 1.21
CA LEU A 153 0.65 9.12 1.37
C LEU A 153 1.35 9.46 2.70
N PHE A 154 1.63 8.42 3.48
CA PHE A 154 2.23 8.51 4.82
C PHE A 154 3.45 7.61 4.96
#